data_AF-A0A066Z2X6-F1
#
_entry.id   AF-A0A066Z2X6-F1
#
_cell.length_a   1.000
_cell.length_b   1.000
_cell.length_c   1.000
_cell.angle_alpha   90.00
_cell.angle_beta   90.00
_cell.angle_gamma   90.00
#
_symmetry.space_group_name_H-M   'P 1'
#
loop_
_entity.id
_entity.type
_entity.pdbx_description
1 polymer ?
#
loop_
_entity_poly.entity_id
_entity_poly.type
_entity_poly.pdbx_seq_one_letter_code
_entity_poly.pdbx_strand_id
1 'polypeptide(L)'
;MDTGLTAAELTLLGLLVEQPRHGYELDAVIAERGMREWTEIGFSSIYYLLTRLRERGLIEQTEGSTSGSDKRRKVFAATAEGRRACAAAAEEALAELRPVFPRVLVGLANQPAVDRSRVLAALERRSRALAERIEEVRRAEAAGEPGPEFVRAIFDYSLGQLRAEQDWLERYRASLGEARRQGGEPKMAPYDVKKELKELYAPKNTDWAVVDVPPQQFLAVDGTGNPNTAPAYTRAVEALYAVAYTLKFAGKRSEGGDFVVGPLEGLWWADRPEAFTSRAKDSWNWTMLISLPPWITEEQVEEARQTALAKKKLPAVAEVRRLTLHEGPSAQLLHIGPYDDEGPALHRLHHEYLPAHGLRPTALHHEVYLGDPRRAAPEKLRTVVRQPVGPEPESGAR
;
A
#
# COMPACT_ATOMS: atom_id res chain seq x y z
N MET A 1 -49.60 -13.75 -1.10
CA MET A 1 -49.49 -14.46 -2.40
C MET A 1 -48.54 -13.62 -3.22
N ASP A 2 -47.33 -14.11 -3.49
CA ASP A 2 -46.38 -13.41 -4.36
C ASP A 2 -47.06 -13.17 -5.71
N THR A 3 -47.30 -11.91 -6.03
CA THR A 3 -47.98 -11.52 -7.27
C THR A 3 -47.10 -11.73 -8.51
N GLY A 4 -45.79 -11.95 -8.32
CA GLY A 4 -44.81 -12.15 -9.38
C GLY A 4 -44.73 -10.96 -10.34
N LEU A 5 -45.17 -9.77 -9.92
CA LEU A 5 -45.04 -8.54 -10.71
C LEU A 5 -43.69 -7.90 -10.42
N THR A 6 -42.94 -7.55 -11.46
CA THR A 6 -41.76 -6.71 -11.28
C THR A 6 -42.19 -5.27 -10.94
N ALA A 7 -41.29 -4.48 -10.33
CA ALA A 7 -41.57 -3.07 -10.02
C ALA A 7 -42.01 -2.27 -11.27
N ALA A 8 -41.42 -2.58 -12.43
CA ALA A 8 -41.78 -1.98 -13.71
C ALA A 8 -43.18 -2.39 -14.20
N GLU A 9 -43.57 -3.67 -14.03
CA GLU A 9 -44.93 -4.14 -14.34
C GLU A 9 -45.97 -3.51 -13.42
N LEU A 10 -45.70 -3.45 -12.12
CA LEU A 10 -46.57 -2.84 -11.13
C LEU A 10 -46.80 -1.35 -11.43
N THR A 11 -45.74 -0.62 -11.78
CA THR A 11 -45.83 0.81 -12.12
C THR A 11 -46.72 1.05 -13.34
N LEU A 12 -46.52 0.30 -14.43
CA LEU A 12 -47.35 0.44 -15.62
C LEU A 12 -48.80 0.02 -15.36
N LEU A 13 -49.00 -1.08 -14.61
CA LEU A 13 -50.34 -1.53 -14.27
C LEU A 13 -51.07 -0.48 -13.40
N GLY A 14 -50.38 0.13 -12.43
CA GLY A 14 -50.92 1.22 -11.61
C GLY A 14 -51.39 2.41 -12.44
N LEU A 15 -50.59 2.87 -13.42
CA LEU A 15 -50.98 3.96 -14.33
C LEU A 15 -52.21 3.62 -15.18
N LEU A 16 -52.40 2.34 -15.51
CA LEU A 16 -53.56 1.83 -16.26
C LEU A 16 -54.78 1.57 -15.36
N VAL A 17 -54.57 1.40 -14.05
CA VAL A 17 -55.63 1.36 -13.05
C VAL A 17 -56.19 2.77 -12.80
N GLU A 18 -55.34 3.80 -12.81
CA GLU A 18 -55.78 5.20 -12.74
C GLU A 18 -56.73 5.55 -13.89
N GLN A 19 -56.32 5.26 -15.13
CA GLN A 19 -57.14 5.43 -16.32
C GLN A 19 -56.56 4.65 -17.51
N PRO A 20 -57.38 4.30 -18.52
CA PRO A 20 -56.88 3.77 -19.78
C PRO A 20 -55.96 4.75 -20.48
N ARG A 21 -54.84 4.26 -21.04
CA ARG A 21 -53.80 5.09 -21.68
C ARG A 21 -53.21 4.43 -22.91
N HIS A 22 -52.68 5.25 -23.81
CA HIS A 22 -51.79 4.80 -24.89
C HIS A 22 -50.34 4.65 -24.42
N GLY A 23 -49.54 3.84 -25.13
CA GLY A 23 -48.12 3.65 -24.82
C GLY A 23 -47.30 4.94 -24.73
N TYR A 24 -47.56 5.91 -25.61
CA TYR A 24 -46.90 7.22 -25.58
C TYR A 24 -47.33 8.09 -24.39
N GLU A 25 -48.59 7.99 -23.97
CA GLU A 25 -49.09 8.73 -22.80
C GLU A 25 -48.50 8.16 -21.51
N LEU A 26 -48.36 6.83 -21.43
CA LEU A 26 -47.65 6.18 -20.33
C LEU A 26 -46.21 6.71 -20.23
N ASP A 27 -45.50 6.81 -21.35
CA ASP A 27 -44.15 7.36 -21.35
C ASP A 27 -44.09 8.81 -20.89
N ALA A 28 -45.03 9.64 -21.38
CA ALA A 28 -45.14 11.03 -20.99
C ALA A 28 -45.37 11.18 -19.49
N VAL A 29 -46.31 10.41 -18.92
CA VAL A 29 -46.61 10.45 -17.47
C VAL A 29 -45.46 9.91 -16.62
N ILE A 30 -44.78 8.85 -17.07
CA ILE A 30 -43.59 8.31 -16.41
C ILE A 30 -42.48 9.37 -16.33
N ALA A 31 -42.27 10.10 -17.42
CA ALA A 31 -41.28 11.17 -17.48
C ALA A 31 -41.69 12.37 -16.61
N GLU A 32 -42.94 12.83 -16.74
CA GLU A 32 -43.49 13.98 -16.01
C GLU A 32 -43.47 13.77 -14.50
N ARG A 33 -43.87 12.58 -14.03
CA ARG A 33 -43.90 12.24 -12.60
C ARG A 33 -42.56 11.74 -12.06
N GLY A 34 -41.49 11.77 -12.87
CA GLY A 34 -40.16 11.32 -12.47
C GLY A 34 -40.11 9.85 -12.04
N MET A 35 -40.98 8.98 -12.59
CA MET A 35 -41.09 7.59 -12.12
C MET A 35 -39.86 6.74 -12.46
N ARG A 36 -39.08 7.15 -13.47
CA ARG A 36 -37.82 6.49 -13.88
C ARG A 36 -36.73 6.53 -12.81
N GLU A 37 -36.95 7.30 -11.75
CA GLU A 37 -35.97 7.50 -10.69
C GLU A 37 -36.00 6.42 -9.63
N TRP A 38 -37.13 5.71 -9.52
CA TRP A 38 -37.34 4.61 -8.59
C TRP A 38 -37.81 3.34 -9.31
N THR A 39 -37.94 3.37 -10.66
CA THR A 39 -38.21 2.19 -11.49
C THR A 39 -37.30 2.11 -12.71
N GLU A 40 -36.91 0.88 -13.06
CA GLU A 40 -36.17 0.60 -14.29
C GLU A 40 -37.10 0.51 -15.51
N ILE A 41 -37.75 1.64 -15.87
CA ILE A 41 -38.63 1.72 -17.05
C ILE A 41 -38.03 2.68 -18.08
N GLY A 42 -37.52 2.11 -19.18
CA GLY A 42 -37.14 2.85 -20.38
C GLY A 42 -38.26 2.85 -21.42
N PHE A 43 -38.23 3.79 -22.37
CA PHE A 43 -39.24 3.86 -23.45
C PHE A 43 -39.40 2.52 -24.18
N SER A 44 -38.27 1.88 -24.52
CA SER A 44 -38.25 0.61 -25.25
C SER A 44 -38.84 -0.56 -24.47
N SER A 45 -38.90 -0.49 -23.13
CA SER A 45 -39.48 -1.57 -22.32
C SER A 45 -40.98 -1.45 -22.13
N ILE A 46 -41.59 -0.26 -22.31
CA ILE A 46 -43.03 -0.05 -22.09
C ILE A 46 -43.88 -1.03 -22.90
N TYR A 47 -43.66 -1.14 -24.21
CA TYR A 47 -44.46 -2.03 -25.07
C TYR A 47 -44.22 -3.51 -24.81
N TYR A 48 -43.01 -3.87 -24.41
CA TYR A 48 -42.69 -5.23 -23.97
C TYR A 48 -43.46 -5.59 -22.69
N LEU A 49 -43.47 -4.69 -21.71
CA LEU A 49 -44.18 -4.87 -20.45
C LEU A 49 -45.70 -4.91 -20.65
N LEU A 50 -46.26 -4.05 -21.51
CA LEU A 50 -47.67 -4.09 -21.89
C LEU A 50 -48.04 -5.44 -22.54
N THR A 51 -47.15 -5.99 -23.37
CA THR A 51 -47.37 -7.30 -23.98
C THR A 51 -47.43 -8.40 -22.92
N ARG A 52 -46.48 -8.42 -21.97
CA ARG A 52 -46.49 -9.39 -20.86
C ARG A 52 -47.72 -9.26 -19.95
N LEU A 53 -48.08 -8.03 -19.57
CA LEU A 53 -49.26 -7.77 -18.73
C LEU A 53 -50.54 -8.26 -19.41
N ARG A 54 -50.64 -8.12 -20.74
CA ARG A 54 -51.77 -8.60 -21.54
C ARG A 54 -51.78 -10.13 -21.64
N GLU A 55 -50.64 -10.76 -21.89
CA GLU A 55 -50.51 -12.23 -21.91
C GLU A 55 -50.88 -12.86 -20.57
N ARG A 56 -50.64 -12.14 -19.47
CA ARG A 56 -51.07 -12.50 -18.11
C ARG A 56 -52.54 -12.17 -17.82
N GLY A 57 -53.30 -11.61 -18.76
CA GLY A 57 -54.71 -11.23 -18.57
C GLY A 57 -54.94 -10.03 -17.65
N LEU A 58 -53.89 -9.30 -17.27
CA LEU A 58 -53.98 -8.18 -16.32
C LEU A 58 -54.42 -6.87 -17.00
N ILE A 59 -54.20 -6.76 -18.30
CA ILE A 59 -54.69 -5.64 -19.11
C ILE A 59 -55.36 -6.14 -20.38
N GLU A 60 -56.24 -5.33 -20.93
CA GLU A 60 -56.86 -5.53 -22.24
C GLU A 60 -56.52 -4.36 -23.17
N GLN A 61 -56.62 -4.62 -24.48
CA GLN A 61 -56.40 -3.62 -25.51
C GLN A 61 -57.73 -3.27 -26.17
N THR A 62 -58.14 -2.01 -26.07
CA THR A 62 -59.34 -1.48 -26.73
C THR A 62 -58.97 -0.60 -27.93
N GLU A 63 -59.81 -0.61 -28.97
CA GLU A 63 -59.67 0.34 -30.07
C GLU A 63 -60.12 1.73 -29.59
N GLY A 64 -59.24 2.73 -29.69
CA GLY A 64 -59.56 4.11 -29.30
C GLY A 64 -60.55 4.76 -30.28
N SER A 65 -61.48 5.56 -29.77
CA SER A 65 -62.41 6.33 -30.61
C SER A 65 -61.68 7.47 -31.34
N THR A 66 -62.01 7.65 -32.62
CA THR A 66 -61.37 8.59 -33.54
C THR A 66 -61.99 9.99 -33.48
N SER A 67 -61.16 11.01 -33.29
CA SER A 67 -61.39 12.35 -33.85
C SER A 67 -60.05 13.01 -34.21
N GLY A 68 -59.75 13.12 -35.51
CA GLY A 68 -58.57 13.84 -36.02
C GLY A 68 -57.45 12.91 -36.51
N SER A 69 -56.67 13.38 -37.49
CA SER A 69 -55.85 12.61 -38.44
C SER A 69 -54.57 11.97 -37.87
N ASP A 70 -54.64 11.31 -36.71
CA ASP A 70 -53.50 10.63 -36.13
C ASP A 70 -53.76 9.13 -35.94
N LYS A 71 -52.81 8.31 -36.39
CA LYS A 71 -52.90 6.84 -36.52
C LYS A 71 -53.57 6.19 -35.31
N ARG A 72 -54.54 5.27 -35.53
CA ARG A 72 -55.21 4.42 -34.52
C ARG A 72 -54.27 4.03 -33.37
N ARG A 73 -54.28 4.78 -32.27
CA ARG A 73 -53.43 4.49 -31.11
C ARG A 73 -54.14 3.39 -30.31
N LYS A 74 -53.41 2.33 -29.95
CA LYS A 74 -53.95 1.23 -29.13
C LYS A 74 -54.10 1.71 -27.69
N VAL A 75 -55.32 1.74 -27.15
CA VAL A 75 -55.56 2.05 -25.73
C VAL A 75 -55.39 0.76 -24.93
N PHE A 76 -54.73 0.83 -23.78
CA PHE A 76 -54.67 -0.26 -22.83
C PHE A 76 -55.48 0.09 -21.60
N ALA A 77 -56.19 -0.87 -21.02
CA ALA A 77 -56.98 -0.71 -19.81
C ALA A 77 -56.73 -1.89 -18.85
N ALA A 78 -56.70 -1.64 -17.54
CA ALA A 78 -56.58 -2.70 -16.56
C ALA A 78 -57.87 -3.54 -16.48
N THR A 79 -57.73 -4.87 -16.44
CA THR A 79 -58.87 -5.78 -16.21
C THR A 79 -59.26 -5.78 -14.72
N ALA A 80 -60.37 -6.44 -14.37
CA ALA A 80 -60.73 -6.63 -12.96
C ALA A 80 -59.67 -7.44 -12.20
N GLU A 81 -59.02 -8.39 -12.88
CA GLU A 81 -57.90 -9.15 -12.33
C GLU A 81 -56.66 -8.26 -12.19
N GLY A 82 -56.35 -7.45 -13.20
CA GLY A 82 -55.28 -6.46 -13.14
C GLY A 82 -55.40 -5.50 -11.96
N ARG A 83 -56.61 -4.98 -11.69
CA ARG A 83 -56.86 -4.13 -10.52
C ARG A 83 -56.56 -4.86 -9.20
N ARG A 84 -56.99 -6.11 -9.04
CA ARG A 84 -56.71 -6.91 -7.84
C ARG A 84 -55.21 -7.22 -7.69
N ALA A 85 -54.56 -7.61 -8.79
CA ALA A 85 -53.13 -7.90 -8.81
C ALA A 85 -52.29 -6.65 -8.47
N CYS A 86 -52.66 -5.49 -9.01
CA CYS A 86 -52.03 -4.22 -8.70
C CYS A 86 -52.14 -3.87 -7.21
N ALA A 87 -53.33 -4.03 -6.62
CA ALA A 87 -53.55 -3.73 -5.21
C ALA A 87 -52.73 -4.67 -4.30
N ALA A 88 -52.79 -5.98 -4.56
CA ALA A 88 -52.04 -6.97 -3.79
C ALA A 88 -50.52 -6.77 -3.90
N ALA A 89 -50.01 -6.45 -5.10
CA ALA A 89 -48.60 -6.22 -5.33
C ALA A 89 -48.11 -4.91 -4.69
N ALA A 90 -48.94 -3.86 -4.68
CA ALA A 90 -48.63 -2.63 -3.98
C ALA A 90 -48.58 -2.83 -2.45
N GLU A 91 -49.52 -3.60 -1.89
CA GLU A 91 -49.51 -3.97 -0.47
C GLU A 91 -48.26 -4.78 -0.11
N GLU A 92 -47.92 -5.78 -0.92
CA GLU A 92 -46.71 -6.59 -0.77
C GLU A 92 -45.44 -5.72 -0.82
N ALA A 93 -45.35 -4.80 -1.79
CA ALA A 93 -44.19 -3.90 -1.94
C ALA A 93 -44.03 -2.91 -0.77
N LEU A 94 -45.12 -2.55 -0.09
CA LEU A 94 -45.09 -1.70 1.11
C LEU A 94 -44.74 -2.50 2.37
N ALA A 95 -45.19 -3.75 2.48
CA ALA A 95 -45.02 -4.58 3.66
C ALA A 95 -43.67 -5.31 3.71
N GLU A 96 -43.14 -5.72 2.56
CA GLU A 96 -41.93 -6.54 2.50
C GLU A 96 -40.65 -5.73 2.45
N LEU A 97 -39.76 -5.96 3.42
CA LEU A 97 -38.40 -5.44 3.39
C LEU A 97 -37.55 -6.24 2.40
N ARG A 98 -37.32 -5.70 1.20
CA ARG A 98 -36.37 -6.26 0.23
C ARG A 98 -35.03 -5.50 0.28
N PRO A 99 -33.91 -6.15 0.61
CA PRO A 99 -32.61 -5.50 0.66
C PRO A 99 -32.19 -4.98 -0.73
N VAL A 100 -31.84 -3.71 -0.81
CA VAL A 100 -31.11 -3.14 -1.94
C VAL A 100 -29.61 -3.31 -1.64
N PHE A 101 -28.82 -3.73 -2.62
CA PHE A 101 -27.36 -3.89 -2.49
C PHE A 101 -26.63 -2.81 -3.30
N PRO A 102 -26.32 -1.63 -2.72
CA PRO A 102 -25.62 -0.57 -3.44
C PRO A 102 -24.23 -1.02 -3.92
N ARG A 103 -23.92 -0.82 -5.21
CA ARG A 103 -22.60 -1.18 -5.77
C ARG A 103 -21.44 -0.47 -5.09
N VAL A 104 -21.68 0.66 -4.43
CA VAL A 104 -20.66 1.37 -3.64
C VAL A 104 -20.11 0.48 -2.52
N LEU A 105 -20.92 -0.36 -1.87
CA LEU A 105 -20.45 -1.26 -0.81
C LEU A 105 -19.45 -2.30 -1.35
N VAL A 106 -19.72 -2.84 -2.54
CA VAL A 106 -18.79 -3.75 -3.24
C VAL A 106 -17.50 -3.02 -3.61
N GLY A 107 -17.60 -1.77 -4.07
CA GLY A 107 -16.44 -0.92 -4.34
C GLY A 107 -15.58 -0.66 -3.10
N LEU A 108 -16.21 -0.42 -1.95
CA LEU A 108 -15.52 -0.23 -0.67
C LEU A 108 -14.86 -1.53 -0.18
N ALA A 109 -15.54 -2.67 -0.29
CA ALA A 109 -14.97 -3.96 0.09
C ALA A 109 -13.68 -4.30 -0.68
N ASN A 110 -13.54 -3.76 -1.90
CA ASN A 110 -12.38 -3.95 -2.77
C ASN A 110 -11.46 -2.72 -2.81
N GLN A 111 -11.63 -1.76 -1.89
CA GLN A 111 -10.81 -0.55 -1.82
C GLN A 111 -9.29 -0.84 -1.77
N PRO A 112 -8.78 -1.88 -1.08
CA PRO A 112 -7.34 -2.17 -1.06
C PRO A 112 -6.72 -2.43 -2.43
N ALA A 113 -7.52 -2.78 -3.45
CA ALA A 113 -7.05 -3.00 -4.82
C ALA A 113 -6.87 -1.70 -5.63
N VAL A 114 -7.22 -0.53 -5.07
CA VAL A 114 -7.21 0.76 -5.77
C VAL A 114 -6.39 1.76 -4.97
N ASP A 115 -5.51 2.51 -5.64
CA ASP A 115 -4.74 3.58 -5.00
C ASP A 115 -5.63 4.56 -4.25
N ARG A 116 -5.24 4.94 -3.03
CA ARG A 116 -6.04 5.81 -2.15
C ARG A 116 -6.44 7.13 -2.81
N SER A 117 -5.57 7.75 -3.61
CA SER A 117 -5.89 8.98 -4.35
C SER A 117 -7.02 8.78 -5.36
N ARG A 118 -7.04 7.63 -6.03
CA ARG A 118 -8.10 7.25 -6.98
C ARG A 118 -9.40 6.91 -6.26
N VAL A 119 -9.33 6.30 -5.07
CA VAL A 119 -10.50 6.08 -4.20
C VAL A 119 -11.10 7.44 -3.80
N LEU A 120 -10.30 8.36 -3.27
CA LEU A 120 -10.78 9.69 -2.87
C LEU A 120 -11.43 10.45 -4.03
N ALA A 121 -10.79 10.44 -5.21
CA ALA A 121 -11.35 11.05 -6.41
C ALA A 121 -12.66 10.38 -6.85
N ALA A 122 -12.79 9.05 -6.69
CA ALA A 122 -14.03 8.33 -7.01
C ALA A 122 -15.16 8.68 -6.03
N LEU A 123 -14.87 8.75 -4.74
CA LEU A 123 -15.84 9.16 -3.71
C LEU A 123 -16.27 10.62 -3.90
N GLU A 124 -15.37 11.50 -4.30
CA GLU A 124 -15.71 12.89 -4.63
C GLU A 124 -16.63 12.99 -5.86
N ARG A 125 -16.33 12.25 -6.95
CA ARG A 125 -17.23 12.19 -8.10
C ARG A 125 -18.62 11.68 -7.71
N ARG A 126 -18.69 10.67 -6.85
CA ARG A 126 -19.97 10.15 -6.34
C ARG A 126 -20.73 11.21 -5.53
N SER A 127 -20.04 11.94 -4.65
CA SER A 127 -20.64 13.00 -3.84
C SER A 127 -21.23 14.12 -4.70
N ARG A 128 -20.53 14.52 -5.77
CA ARG A 128 -21.05 15.49 -6.74
C ARG A 128 -22.30 14.97 -7.44
N ALA A 129 -22.27 13.73 -7.91
CA ALA A 129 -23.42 13.11 -8.57
C ALA A 129 -24.64 12.99 -7.63
N LEU A 130 -24.43 12.67 -6.35
CA LEU A 130 -25.50 12.65 -5.34
C LEU A 130 -26.09 14.05 -5.12
N ALA A 131 -25.25 15.08 -5.02
CA ALA A 131 -25.72 16.45 -4.87
C ALA A 131 -26.56 16.93 -6.08
N GLU A 132 -26.07 16.66 -7.30
CA GLU A 132 -26.81 16.93 -8.54
C GLU A 132 -28.17 16.21 -8.54
N ARG A 133 -28.17 14.93 -8.14
CA ARG A 133 -29.36 14.10 -8.06
C ARG A 133 -30.38 14.60 -7.04
N ILE A 134 -29.94 15.04 -5.86
CA ILE A 134 -30.81 15.62 -4.82
C ILE A 134 -31.53 16.86 -5.38
N GLU A 135 -30.81 17.73 -6.10
CA GLU A 135 -31.40 18.92 -6.70
C GLU A 135 -32.37 18.60 -7.84
N GLU A 136 -32.10 17.55 -8.63
CA GLU A 136 -33.06 17.06 -9.63
C GLU A 136 -34.37 16.61 -8.99
N VAL A 137 -34.31 15.81 -7.92
CA VAL A 137 -35.51 15.32 -7.23
C VAL A 137 -36.29 16.49 -6.59
N ARG A 138 -35.59 17.45 -5.97
CA ARG A 138 -36.22 18.67 -5.41
C ARG A 138 -36.92 19.51 -6.49
N ARG A 139 -36.30 19.66 -7.67
CA ARG A 139 -36.93 20.37 -8.79
C ARG A 139 -38.15 19.64 -9.31
N ALA A 140 -38.10 18.31 -9.41
CA ALA A 140 -39.25 17.50 -9.84
C ALA A 140 -40.42 17.62 -8.84
N GLU A 141 -40.14 17.58 -7.54
CA GLU A 141 -41.15 17.79 -6.50
C GLU A 141 -41.77 19.20 -6.57
N ALA A 142 -40.95 20.24 -6.75
CA ALA A 142 -41.42 21.62 -6.81
C ALA A 142 -42.16 21.99 -8.12
N ALA A 143 -41.88 21.28 -9.21
CA ALA A 143 -42.54 21.49 -10.50
C ALA A 143 -43.93 20.85 -10.58
N GLY A 144 -44.21 19.86 -9.73
CA GLY A 144 -45.53 19.22 -9.67
C GLY A 144 -46.58 20.09 -8.99
N GLU A 145 -47.84 19.93 -9.39
CA GLU A 145 -48.96 20.43 -8.57
C GLU A 145 -48.98 19.72 -7.20
N PRO A 146 -49.53 20.34 -6.14
CA PRO A 146 -49.67 19.70 -4.84
C PRO A 146 -50.45 18.38 -4.93
N GLY A 147 -49.71 17.27 -5.00
CA GLY A 147 -50.27 15.94 -5.14
C GLY A 147 -50.81 15.38 -3.81
N PRO A 148 -51.49 14.23 -3.86
CA PRO A 148 -51.88 13.47 -2.67
C PRO A 148 -50.69 13.19 -1.75
N GLU A 149 -50.95 13.02 -0.45
CA GLU A 149 -49.92 12.80 0.57
C GLU A 149 -48.94 11.66 0.22
N PHE A 150 -49.45 10.55 -0.33
CA PHE A 150 -48.62 9.41 -0.70
C PHE A 150 -47.61 9.73 -1.80
N VAL A 151 -47.89 10.70 -2.68
CA VAL A 151 -46.95 11.14 -3.73
C VAL A 151 -45.79 11.89 -3.10
N ARG A 152 -46.07 12.79 -2.15
CA ARG A 152 -45.02 13.49 -1.39
C ARG A 152 -44.15 12.49 -0.60
N ALA A 153 -44.76 11.47 -0.02
CA ALA A 153 -44.04 10.42 0.70
C ALA A 153 -43.00 9.69 -0.18
N ILE A 154 -43.24 9.54 -1.50
CA ILE A 154 -42.26 8.96 -2.44
C ILE A 154 -41.04 9.86 -2.62
N PHE A 155 -41.26 11.17 -2.77
CA PHE A 155 -40.17 12.17 -2.85
C PHE A 155 -39.40 12.25 -1.54
N ASP A 156 -40.09 12.32 -0.41
CA ASP A 156 -39.50 12.35 0.93
C ASP A 156 -38.62 11.13 1.18
N TYR A 157 -39.11 9.93 0.86
CA TYR A 157 -38.34 8.69 0.98
C TYR A 157 -37.08 8.73 0.12
N SER A 158 -37.21 9.11 -1.15
CA SER A 158 -36.11 9.17 -2.11
C SER A 158 -35.05 10.20 -1.70
N LEU A 159 -35.47 11.40 -1.31
CA LEU A 159 -34.59 12.44 -0.79
C LEU A 159 -33.92 12.01 0.52
N GLY A 160 -34.65 11.34 1.41
CA GLY A 160 -34.10 10.79 2.65
C GLY A 160 -32.95 9.82 2.41
N GLN A 161 -33.12 8.86 1.48
CA GLN A 161 -32.08 7.91 1.11
C GLN A 161 -30.84 8.61 0.50
N LEU A 162 -31.05 9.52 -0.44
CA LEU A 162 -29.96 10.26 -1.09
C LEU A 162 -29.17 11.13 -0.10
N ARG A 163 -29.88 11.84 0.79
CA ARG A 163 -29.24 12.66 1.84
C ARG A 163 -28.49 11.80 2.84
N ALA A 164 -29.08 10.70 3.28
CA ALA A 164 -28.41 9.78 4.19
C ALA A 164 -27.10 9.24 3.60
N GLU A 165 -27.09 8.92 2.29
CA GLU A 165 -25.87 8.53 1.60
C GLU A 165 -24.87 9.68 1.48
N GLN A 166 -25.31 10.87 1.08
CA GLN A 166 -24.44 12.05 0.97
C GLN A 166 -23.77 12.36 2.31
N ASP A 167 -24.54 12.40 3.40
CA ASP A 167 -24.05 12.66 4.75
C ASP A 167 -23.05 11.59 5.20
N TRP A 168 -23.35 10.32 4.92
CA TRP A 168 -22.42 9.21 5.18
C TRP A 168 -21.12 9.37 4.39
N LEU A 169 -21.21 9.72 3.11
CA LEU A 169 -20.07 9.87 2.22
C LEU A 169 -19.18 11.04 2.64
N GLU A 170 -19.77 12.15 3.07
CA GLU A 170 -19.03 13.29 3.62
C GLU A 170 -18.28 12.91 4.91
N ARG A 171 -18.96 12.25 5.86
CA ARG A 171 -18.32 11.74 7.08
C ARG A 171 -17.19 10.75 6.79
N TYR A 172 -17.41 9.83 5.86
CA TYR A 172 -16.41 8.84 5.49
C TYR A 172 -15.20 9.46 4.76
N ARG A 173 -15.43 10.42 3.87
CA ARG A 173 -14.33 11.18 3.23
C ARG A 173 -13.55 12.01 4.26
N ALA A 174 -14.25 12.63 5.22
CA ALA A 174 -13.62 13.35 6.32
C ALA A 174 -12.78 12.42 7.18
N SER A 175 -13.28 11.22 7.53
CA SER A 175 -12.51 10.23 8.30
C SER A 175 -11.30 9.72 7.53
N LEU A 176 -11.36 9.59 6.19
CA LEU A 176 -10.18 9.30 5.38
C LEU A 176 -9.16 10.45 5.35
N GLY A 177 -9.62 11.70 5.49
CA GLY A 177 -8.77 12.89 5.63
C GLY A 177 -8.17 13.05 7.04
N GLU A 178 -8.93 12.68 8.08
CA GLU A 178 -8.49 12.66 9.47
C GLU A 178 -7.57 11.50 9.76
N ALA A 179 -7.84 10.32 9.21
CA ALA A 179 -6.88 9.23 9.14
C ALA A 179 -5.60 9.69 8.44
N ARG A 180 -5.62 10.57 7.42
CA ARG A 180 -4.35 11.15 6.91
C ARG A 180 -3.63 12.04 7.94
N ARG A 181 -4.36 12.72 8.83
CA ARG A 181 -3.80 13.61 9.87
C ARG A 181 -3.34 12.85 11.13
N GLN A 182 -4.02 11.76 11.49
CA GLN A 182 -3.84 11.00 12.73
C GLN A 182 -3.24 9.60 12.50
N GLY A 183 -3.32 9.07 11.28
CA GLY A 183 -3.01 7.69 10.90
C GLY A 183 -2.55 7.61 9.44
N GLY A 184 -1.58 8.44 9.07
CA GLY A 184 -0.63 7.91 8.11
C GLY A 184 -0.13 6.63 8.74
N GLU A 185 -0.46 5.47 8.18
CA GLU A 185 0.50 4.37 8.31
C GLU A 185 1.81 5.01 7.88
N PRO A 186 2.81 5.15 8.77
CA PRO A 186 4.11 5.38 8.23
C PRO A 186 4.27 4.20 7.30
N LYS A 187 4.53 4.46 6.02
CA LYS A 187 5.39 3.56 5.30
C LYS A 187 6.58 3.47 6.23
N MET A 188 6.65 2.43 7.08
CA MET A 188 7.69 2.32 8.10
C MET A 188 8.95 2.64 7.33
N ALA A 189 9.60 3.74 7.72
CA ALA A 189 10.76 4.18 6.98
C ALA A 189 11.65 2.94 6.92
N PRO A 190 12.06 2.51 5.72
CA PRO A 190 12.77 1.26 5.60
C PRO A 190 13.93 1.31 6.58
N TYR A 191 14.09 0.28 7.40
CA TYR A 191 15.14 0.27 8.40
C TYR A 191 16.46 0.62 7.73
N ASP A 192 17.11 1.65 8.25
CA ASP A 192 18.32 2.18 7.69
C ASP A 192 19.32 2.22 8.84
N VAL A 193 20.27 1.29 8.83
CA VAL A 193 21.29 1.18 9.88
C VAL A 193 22.01 2.51 10.12
N LYS A 194 22.14 3.35 9.09
CA LYS A 194 22.78 4.67 9.21
C LYS A 194 21.94 5.68 10.01
N LYS A 195 20.63 5.45 10.11
CA LYS A 195 19.71 6.25 10.93
C LYS A 195 19.59 5.67 12.33
N GLU A 196 19.42 4.36 12.42
CA GLU A 196 19.25 3.65 13.70
C GLU A 196 20.51 3.72 14.56
N LEU A 197 21.68 3.53 13.95
CA LEU A 197 22.99 3.54 14.61
C LEU A 197 23.83 4.73 14.13
N LYS A 198 23.23 5.92 14.14
CA LYS A 198 23.82 7.14 13.58
C LYS A 198 25.22 7.47 14.14
N GLU A 199 25.48 7.19 15.41
CA GLU A 199 26.79 7.44 16.03
C GLU A 199 27.89 6.52 15.46
N LEU A 200 27.50 5.34 14.98
CA LEU A 200 28.40 4.32 14.44
C LEU A 200 28.58 4.45 12.92
N TYR A 201 27.59 4.98 12.22
CA TYR A 201 27.55 5.05 10.75
C TYR A 201 27.58 6.48 10.18
N ALA A 202 27.46 7.50 11.02
CA ALA A 202 27.63 8.90 10.67
C ALA A 202 28.33 9.70 11.78
N PRO A 203 29.48 9.21 12.31
CA PRO A 203 30.24 9.96 13.30
C PRO A 203 30.68 11.32 12.75
N LYS A 204 30.98 12.23 13.67
CA LYS A 204 31.48 13.60 13.38
C LYS A 204 32.80 13.91 14.07
N ASN A 205 33.35 12.97 14.83
CA ASN A 205 34.58 13.18 15.57
C ASN A 205 35.75 13.31 14.60
N THR A 206 36.55 14.34 14.81
CA THR A 206 37.80 14.61 14.09
C THR A 206 39.02 14.02 14.81
N ASP A 207 38.81 13.41 15.97
CA ASP A 207 39.80 12.70 16.76
C ASP A 207 39.19 11.41 17.34
N TRP A 208 40.01 10.46 17.78
CA TRP A 208 39.58 9.18 18.35
C TRP A 208 38.63 9.39 19.53
N ALA A 209 37.55 8.60 19.54
CA ALA A 209 36.58 8.56 20.62
C ALA A 209 36.22 7.11 20.92
N VAL A 210 36.06 6.78 22.20
CA VAL A 210 35.50 5.47 22.59
C VAL A 210 33.98 5.53 22.46
N VAL A 211 33.41 4.57 21.75
CA VAL A 211 31.98 4.34 21.59
C VAL A 211 31.64 2.92 22.03
N ASP A 212 30.40 2.69 22.46
CA ASP A 212 29.91 1.33 22.75
C ASP A 212 29.13 0.80 21.54
N VAL A 213 29.56 -0.34 21.00
CA VAL A 213 28.95 -0.95 19.82
C VAL A 213 28.09 -2.14 20.25
N PRO A 214 26.75 -2.04 20.12
CA PRO A 214 25.86 -3.11 20.55
C PRO A 214 25.99 -4.34 19.63
N PRO A 215 25.44 -5.50 20.04
CA PRO A 215 25.32 -6.66 19.17
C PRO A 215 24.61 -6.32 17.87
N GLN A 216 25.24 -6.65 16.74
CA GLN A 216 24.71 -6.44 15.40
C GLN A 216 24.78 -7.73 14.58
N GLN A 217 23.90 -7.85 13.59
CA GLN A 217 23.85 -8.97 12.67
C GLN A 217 24.30 -8.55 11.28
N PHE A 218 25.01 -9.42 10.58
CA PHE A 218 25.60 -9.16 9.28
C PHE A 218 25.40 -10.36 8.37
N LEU A 219 25.30 -10.10 7.06
CA LEU A 219 25.83 -11.05 6.09
C LEU A 219 27.34 -10.94 6.10
N ALA A 220 28.03 -12.07 6.02
CA ALA A 220 29.47 -12.15 6.07
C ALA A 220 30.02 -13.12 5.02
N VAL A 221 31.18 -12.77 4.46
CA VAL A 221 31.96 -13.64 3.58
C VAL A 221 33.44 -13.44 3.86
N ASP A 222 34.15 -14.55 4.05
CA ASP A 222 35.58 -14.55 4.38
C ASP A 222 36.42 -14.60 3.10
N GLY A 223 37.65 -14.11 3.18
CA GLY A 223 38.60 -14.23 2.09
C GLY A 223 39.98 -13.70 2.45
N THR A 224 40.88 -13.82 1.48
CA THR A 224 42.29 -13.45 1.63
C THR A 224 42.80 -12.76 0.39
N GLY A 225 43.85 -11.97 0.54
CA GLY A 225 44.55 -11.28 -0.53
C GLY A 225 44.12 -9.84 -0.74
N ASN A 226 44.87 -9.17 -1.60
CA ASN A 226 44.80 -7.72 -1.79
C ASN A 226 43.44 -7.28 -2.37
N PRO A 227 42.68 -6.41 -1.68
CA PRO A 227 41.35 -6.00 -2.11
C PRO A 227 41.33 -5.23 -3.43
N ASN A 228 42.47 -4.66 -3.84
CA ASN A 228 42.58 -3.89 -5.08
C ASN A 228 42.79 -4.78 -6.32
N THR A 229 43.27 -6.01 -6.14
CA THR A 229 43.73 -6.85 -7.27
C THR A 229 43.18 -8.27 -7.24
N ALA A 230 42.81 -8.80 -6.08
CA ALA A 230 42.39 -10.19 -5.91
C ALA A 230 40.99 -10.41 -6.52
N PRO A 231 40.83 -11.31 -7.52
CA PRO A 231 39.51 -11.67 -8.04
C PRO A 231 38.61 -12.34 -6.99
N ALA A 232 39.20 -12.88 -5.91
CA ALA A 232 38.45 -13.42 -4.77
C ALA A 232 37.66 -12.31 -4.05
N TYR A 233 38.27 -11.13 -3.85
CA TYR A 233 37.63 -9.99 -3.20
C TYR A 233 36.40 -9.51 -3.97
N THR A 234 36.55 -9.26 -5.28
CA THR A 234 35.44 -8.83 -6.13
C THR A 234 34.29 -9.83 -6.14
N ARG A 235 34.59 -11.13 -6.22
CA ARG A 235 33.57 -12.19 -6.19
C ARG A 235 32.85 -12.28 -4.85
N ALA A 236 33.57 -12.12 -3.74
CA ALA A 236 32.99 -12.11 -2.40
C ALA A 236 32.04 -10.93 -2.20
N VAL A 237 32.48 -9.70 -2.56
CA VAL A 237 31.62 -8.51 -2.50
C VAL A 237 30.39 -8.64 -3.40
N GLU A 238 30.55 -9.17 -4.63
CA GLU A 238 29.41 -9.42 -5.51
C GLU A 238 28.41 -10.43 -4.91
N ALA A 239 28.91 -11.51 -4.32
CA ALA A 239 28.09 -12.52 -3.66
C ALA A 239 27.33 -11.94 -2.47
N LEU A 240 28.00 -11.14 -1.64
CA LEU A 240 27.43 -10.48 -0.47
C LEU A 240 26.26 -9.57 -0.85
N TYR A 241 26.45 -8.71 -1.87
CA TYR A 241 25.36 -7.87 -2.39
C TYR A 241 24.25 -8.68 -3.05
N ALA A 242 24.57 -9.78 -3.75
CA ALA A 242 23.55 -10.64 -4.35
C ALA A 242 22.58 -11.21 -3.30
N VAL A 243 23.10 -11.67 -2.17
CA VAL A 243 22.27 -12.15 -1.05
C VAL A 243 21.53 -10.99 -0.37
N ALA A 244 22.21 -9.87 -0.09
CA ALA A 244 21.61 -8.70 0.54
C ALA A 244 20.41 -8.13 -0.26
N TYR A 245 20.54 -8.00 -1.57
CA TYR A 245 19.43 -7.54 -2.42
C TYR A 245 18.34 -8.60 -2.56
N THR A 246 18.67 -9.89 -2.56
CA THR A 246 17.66 -10.95 -2.54
C THR A 246 16.82 -10.88 -1.26
N LEU A 247 17.46 -10.71 -0.09
CA LEU A 247 16.77 -10.44 1.19
C LEU A 247 15.92 -9.18 1.12
N LYS A 248 16.46 -8.06 0.62
CA LYS A 248 15.72 -6.80 0.51
C LYS A 248 14.42 -6.96 -0.30
N PHE A 249 14.47 -7.65 -1.43
CA PHE A 249 13.29 -7.82 -2.27
C PHE A 249 12.32 -8.89 -1.77
N ALA A 250 12.79 -9.85 -0.97
CA ALA A 250 11.94 -10.78 -0.23
C ALA A 250 11.24 -10.08 0.96
N GLY A 251 11.97 -9.25 1.70
CA GLY A 251 11.55 -8.58 2.93
C GLY A 251 10.42 -7.55 2.78
N LYS A 252 10.12 -7.09 1.55
CA LYS A 252 8.91 -6.30 1.27
C LYS A 252 7.61 -7.03 1.61
N ARG A 253 7.66 -8.34 1.83
CA ARG A 253 6.52 -9.22 2.13
C ARG A 253 6.59 -9.83 3.55
N SER A 254 7.62 -9.54 4.35
CA SER A 254 7.79 -10.11 5.69
C SER A 254 7.34 -9.15 6.80
N GLU A 255 7.03 -9.71 7.98
CA GLU A 255 6.49 -8.99 9.14
C GLU A 255 7.40 -7.87 9.65
N GLY A 256 8.72 -7.95 9.43
CA GLY A 256 9.69 -6.94 9.84
C GLY A 256 9.82 -5.72 8.91
N GLY A 257 9.21 -5.75 7.72
CA GLY A 257 9.19 -4.62 6.78
C GLY A 257 10.42 -4.46 5.88
N ASP A 258 10.41 -3.41 5.04
CA ASP A 258 11.49 -3.08 4.10
C ASP A 258 12.72 -2.50 4.84
N PHE A 259 13.90 -2.66 4.27
CA PHE A 259 15.15 -2.12 4.82
C PHE A 259 16.08 -1.62 3.71
N VAL A 260 16.95 -0.67 4.04
CA VAL A 260 18.01 -0.16 3.16
C VAL A 260 19.24 -1.04 3.34
N VAL A 261 19.80 -1.55 2.23
CA VAL A 261 21.09 -2.27 2.28
C VAL A 261 22.15 -1.32 2.82
N GLY A 262 22.81 -1.74 3.91
CA GLY A 262 23.85 -0.96 4.59
C GLY A 262 25.09 -0.73 3.72
N PRO A 263 26.01 0.15 4.18
CA PRO A 263 27.35 0.23 3.57
C PRO A 263 28.07 -1.12 3.64
N LEU A 264 29.06 -1.29 2.76
CA LEU A 264 30.00 -2.39 2.92
C LEU A 264 30.84 -2.13 4.18
N GLU A 265 31.13 -3.17 4.92
CA GLU A 265 32.04 -3.11 6.07
C GLU A 265 33.07 -4.25 5.96
N GLY A 266 34.18 -4.14 6.65
CA GLY A 266 35.29 -5.09 6.56
C GLY A 266 36.00 -5.28 7.88
N LEU A 267 36.12 -6.54 8.31
CA LEU A 267 37.08 -6.92 9.35
C LEU A 267 38.40 -7.26 8.68
N TRP A 268 39.50 -6.72 9.21
CA TRP A 268 40.83 -6.87 8.63
C TRP A 268 41.81 -7.44 9.64
N TRP A 269 42.60 -8.43 9.19
CA TRP A 269 43.73 -8.94 9.96
C TRP A 269 44.82 -9.50 9.04
N ALA A 270 45.98 -9.73 9.62
CA ALA A 270 47.07 -10.44 8.98
C ALA A 270 47.74 -11.31 10.04
N ASP A 271 48.29 -12.45 9.63
CA ASP A 271 49.00 -13.36 10.55
C ASP A 271 50.24 -12.68 11.16
N ARG A 272 50.76 -11.65 10.47
CA ARG A 272 51.85 -10.81 10.92
C ARG A 272 51.39 -9.35 11.00
N PRO A 273 51.40 -8.71 12.17
CA PRO A 273 51.00 -7.30 12.32
C PRO A 273 51.79 -6.34 11.41
N GLU A 274 53.05 -6.67 11.12
CA GLU A 274 53.91 -5.92 10.21
C GLU A 274 53.36 -5.81 8.76
N ALA A 275 52.40 -6.65 8.37
CA ALA A 275 51.78 -6.60 7.05
C ALA A 275 50.96 -5.32 6.82
N PHE A 276 50.45 -4.69 7.88
CA PHE A 276 49.71 -3.43 7.78
C PHE A 276 50.65 -2.23 7.62
N THR A 277 51.78 -2.23 8.31
CA THR A 277 52.79 -1.16 8.23
C THR A 277 53.60 -1.22 6.94
N SER A 278 53.93 -2.43 6.46
CA SER A 278 54.63 -2.66 5.20
C SER A 278 53.72 -2.65 3.97
N ARG A 279 52.40 -2.48 4.15
CA ARG A 279 51.37 -2.55 3.10
C ARG A 279 51.45 -3.83 2.25
N ALA A 280 51.81 -4.95 2.88
CA ALA A 280 51.83 -6.27 2.24
C ALA A 280 50.39 -6.82 2.05
N LYS A 281 49.59 -6.11 1.26
CA LYS A 281 48.14 -6.34 1.08
C LYS A 281 47.80 -7.74 0.60
N ASP A 282 48.73 -8.42 -0.07
CA ASP A 282 48.55 -9.80 -0.53
C ASP A 282 48.46 -10.81 0.63
N SER A 283 48.92 -10.45 1.83
CA SER A 283 48.85 -11.28 3.05
C SER A 283 47.67 -10.94 3.96
N TRP A 284 46.79 -10.03 3.53
CA TRP A 284 45.64 -9.63 4.32
C TRP A 284 44.55 -10.70 4.27
N ASN A 285 43.96 -10.94 5.42
CA ASN A 285 42.74 -11.71 5.56
C ASN A 285 41.60 -10.75 5.90
N TRP A 286 40.41 -11.08 5.45
CA TRP A 286 39.26 -10.22 5.65
C TRP A 286 37.95 -10.98 5.76
N THR A 287 37.01 -10.38 6.48
CA THR A 287 35.60 -10.74 6.46
C THR A 287 34.83 -9.53 5.97
N MET A 288 34.24 -9.61 4.79
CA MET A 288 33.38 -8.54 4.27
C MET A 288 31.97 -8.69 4.81
N LEU A 289 31.38 -7.56 5.20
CA LEU A 289 30.14 -7.50 5.94
C LEU A 289 29.12 -6.57 5.27
N ILE A 290 27.83 -6.91 5.39
CA ILE A 290 26.70 -6.00 5.18
C ILE A 290 25.76 -6.15 6.36
N SER A 291 25.50 -5.06 7.08
CA SER A 291 24.58 -5.04 8.22
C SER A 291 23.16 -5.49 7.83
N LEU A 292 22.56 -6.31 8.70
CA LEU A 292 21.20 -6.81 8.59
C LEU A 292 20.32 -6.23 9.70
N PRO A 293 19.02 -5.99 9.43
CA PRO A 293 18.05 -5.73 10.47
C PRO A 293 17.97 -6.87 11.51
N PRO A 294 17.65 -6.56 12.78
CA PRO A 294 17.67 -7.55 13.86
C PRO A 294 16.61 -8.66 13.72
N TRP A 295 15.56 -8.43 12.92
CA TRP A 295 14.49 -9.41 12.68
C TRP A 295 14.79 -10.41 11.55
N ILE A 296 15.90 -10.25 10.82
CA ILE A 296 16.27 -11.19 9.77
C ILE A 296 16.77 -12.48 10.41
N THR A 297 16.13 -13.61 10.08
CA THR A 297 16.46 -14.92 10.65
C THR A 297 17.49 -15.68 9.81
N GLU A 298 18.08 -16.74 10.39
CA GLU A 298 19.00 -17.64 9.68
C GLU A 298 18.32 -18.31 8.48
N GLU A 299 17.05 -18.73 8.64
CA GLU A 299 16.27 -19.37 7.58
C GLU A 299 16.07 -18.41 6.40
N GLN A 300 15.79 -17.14 6.67
CA GLN A 300 15.64 -16.13 5.61
C GLN A 300 16.95 -15.90 4.85
N VAL A 301 18.09 -15.89 5.55
CA VAL A 301 19.42 -15.80 4.92
C VAL A 301 19.69 -17.02 4.05
N GLU A 302 19.37 -18.23 4.53
CA GLU A 302 19.50 -19.48 3.79
C GLU A 302 18.66 -19.45 2.50
N GLU A 303 17.38 -19.12 2.58
CA GLU A 303 16.48 -19.03 1.43
C GLU A 303 16.97 -18.01 0.39
N ALA A 304 17.44 -16.86 0.87
CA ALA A 304 17.99 -15.83 0.00
C ALA A 304 19.29 -16.28 -0.67
N ARG A 305 20.14 -17.02 0.04
CA ARG A 305 21.37 -17.61 -0.52
C ARG A 305 21.06 -18.63 -1.61
N GLN A 306 20.14 -19.56 -1.37
CA GLN A 306 19.71 -20.54 -2.37
C GLN A 306 19.10 -19.87 -3.60
N THR A 307 18.24 -18.86 -3.37
CA THR A 307 17.64 -18.08 -4.45
C THR A 307 18.68 -17.32 -5.27
N ALA A 308 19.67 -16.72 -4.61
CA ALA A 308 20.75 -15.99 -5.26
C ALA A 308 21.66 -16.96 -6.05
N LEU A 309 21.98 -18.13 -5.50
CA LEU A 309 22.82 -19.15 -6.16
C LEU A 309 22.14 -19.75 -7.39
N ALA A 310 20.82 -19.97 -7.35
CA ALA A 310 20.06 -20.44 -8.49
C ALA A 310 20.01 -19.40 -9.63
N LYS A 311 19.95 -18.11 -9.28
CA LYS A 311 19.87 -17.00 -10.25
C LYS A 311 21.23 -16.58 -10.80
N LYS A 312 22.24 -16.53 -9.94
CA LYS A 312 23.60 -16.12 -10.26
C LYS A 312 24.51 -17.34 -10.24
N LYS A 313 25.17 -17.62 -11.36
CA LYS A 313 26.21 -18.66 -11.47
C LYS A 313 27.52 -18.23 -10.77
N LEU A 314 27.42 -17.73 -9.54
CA LEU A 314 28.52 -17.22 -8.73
C LEU A 314 28.73 -18.14 -7.52
N PRO A 315 29.75 -19.03 -7.55
CA PRO A 315 29.98 -20.00 -6.48
C PRO A 315 30.16 -19.37 -5.08
N ALA A 316 30.77 -18.17 -5.01
CA ALA A 316 31.00 -17.45 -3.77
C ALA A 316 29.71 -17.10 -3.00
N VAL A 317 28.53 -17.17 -3.65
CA VAL A 317 27.24 -17.04 -2.95
C VAL A 317 27.07 -18.11 -1.88
N ALA A 318 27.57 -19.33 -2.11
CA ALA A 318 27.47 -20.42 -1.13
C ALA A 318 28.26 -20.16 0.15
N GLU A 319 29.24 -19.25 0.12
CA GLU A 319 30.11 -18.91 1.24
C GLU A 319 29.53 -17.79 2.12
N VAL A 320 28.42 -17.16 1.69
CA VAL A 320 27.75 -16.10 2.45
C VAL A 320 27.00 -16.70 3.64
N ARG A 321 27.32 -16.23 4.84
CA ARG A 321 26.73 -16.69 6.12
C ARG A 321 26.20 -15.53 6.95
N ARG A 322 25.27 -15.79 7.86
CA ARG A 322 24.91 -14.82 8.90
C ARG A 322 26.00 -14.78 9.97
N LEU A 323 26.30 -13.60 10.49
CA LEU A 323 27.25 -13.39 11.58
C LEU A 323 26.66 -12.43 12.60
N THR A 324 26.78 -12.74 13.88
CA THR A 324 26.47 -11.78 14.96
C THR A 324 27.77 -11.33 15.60
N LEU A 325 28.00 -10.02 15.68
CA LEU A 325 29.17 -9.42 16.31
C LEU A 325 28.73 -8.53 17.47
N HIS A 326 29.42 -8.63 18.59
CA HIS A 326 29.31 -7.70 19.71
C HIS A 326 30.71 -7.15 19.99
N GLU A 327 30.97 -5.95 19.49
CA GLU A 327 32.28 -5.29 19.63
C GLU A 327 32.43 -4.62 21.00
N GLY A 328 31.33 -4.13 21.58
CA GLY A 328 31.35 -3.43 22.86
C GLY A 328 32.19 -2.14 22.77
N PRO A 329 32.95 -1.79 23.83
CA PRO A 329 33.81 -0.61 23.83
C PRO A 329 34.79 -0.64 22.65
N SER A 330 34.76 0.42 21.84
CA SER A 330 35.53 0.52 20.60
C SER A 330 36.07 1.92 20.40
N ALA A 331 37.35 2.06 20.08
CA ALA A 331 37.91 3.33 19.61
C ALA A 331 37.50 3.55 18.15
N GLN A 332 36.86 4.68 17.84
CA GLN A 332 36.30 5.00 16.54
C GLN A 332 36.78 6.37 16.04
N LEU A 333 37.04 6.47 14.73
CA LEU A 333 37.38 7.71 14.02
C LEU A 333 36.65 7.78 12.68
N LEU A 334 36.20 8.97 12.28
CA LEU A 334 35.81 9.23 10.90
C LEU A 334 37.05 9.65 10.10
N HIS A 335 37.53 8.79 9.21
CA HIS A 335 38.55 9.12 8.21
C HIS A 335 37.90 9.78 6.99
N ILE A 336 38.52 10.86 6.50
CA ILE A 336 38.12 11.54 5.25
C ILE A 336 39.33 11.56 4.32
N GLY A 337 39.25 10.84 3.22
CA GLY A 337 40.32 10.68 2.25
C GLY A 337 40.45 9.24 1.74
N PRO A 338 41.47 8.96 0.91
CA PRO A 338 41.72 7.62 0.37
C PRO A 338 41.93 6.58 1.49
N TYR A 339 41.51 5.33 1.23
CA TYR A 339 41.74 4.20 2.15
C TYR A 339 43.23 3.98 2.44
N ASP A 340 44.07 4.24 1.43
CA ASP A 340 45.52 4.12 1.54
C ASP A 340 46.15 5.20 2.44
N ASP A 341 45.40 6.20 2.88
CA ASP A 341 45.86 7.28 3.75
C ASP A 341 45.43 7.10 5.22
N GLU A 342 44.85 5.96 5.58
CA GLU A 342 44.44 5.65 6.96
C GLU A 342 45.64 5.34 7.89
N GLY A 343 46.79 4.96 7.30
CA GLY A 343 47.99 4.52 8.03
C GLY A 343 48.46 5.44 9.16
N PRO A 344 48.60 6.77 8.96
CA PRO A 344 48.96 7.69 10.04
C PRO A 344 47.95 7.71 11.20
N ALA A 345 46.65 7.62 10.91
CA ALA A 345 45.61 7.60 11.94
C ALA A 345 45.67 6.29 12.77
N LEU A 346 45.86 5.15 12.10
CA LEU A 346 46.05 3.85 12.75
C LEU A 346 47.33 3.80 13.59
N HIS A 347 48.43 4.36 13.09
CA HIS A 347 49.67 4.46 13.85
C HIS A 347 49.44 5.24 15.16
N ARG A 348 48.79 6.41 15.06
CA ARG A 348 48.45 7.23 16.23
C ARG A 348 47.49 6.50 17.19
N LEU A 349 46.54 5.72 16.68
CA LEU A 349 45.66 4.89 17.50
C LEU A 349 46.49 3.96 18.40
N HIS A 350 47.32 3.11 17.79
CA HIS A 350 48.00 2.03 18.49
C HIS A 350 49.18 2.50 19.35
N HIS A 351 49.86 3.58 18.98
CA HIS A 351 51.08 4.02 19.66
C HIS A 351 50.89 5.23 20.58
N GLU A 352 49.77 5.96 20.46
CA GLU A 352 49.52 7.15 21.28
C GLU A 352 48.18 7.07 22.00
N TYR A 353 47.07 6.93 21.28
CA TYR A 353 45.73 7.04 21.86
C TYR A 353 45.41 5.89 22.81
N LEU A 354 45.59 4.63 22.38
CA LEU A 354 45.26 3.47 23.22
C LEU A 354 46.11 3.43 24.51
N PRO A 355 47.46 3.57 24.45
CA PRO A 355 48.27 3.61 25.68
C PRO A 355 47.92 4.77 26.60
N ALA A 356 47.67 5.97 26.06
CA ALA A 356 47.32 7.14 26.87
C ALA A 356 45.98 6.99 27.62
N HIS A 357 45.11 6.09 27.16
CA HIS A 357 43.80 5.81 27.77
C HIS A 357 43.78 4.48 28.55
N GLY A 358 44.90 3.78 28.68
CA GLY A 358 44.97 2.48 29.36
C GLY A 358 44.15 1.40 28.65
N LEU A 359 44.12 1.44 27.31
CA LEU A 359 43.33 0.55 26.46
C LEU A 359 44.23 -0.35 25.62
N ARG A 360 43.74 -1.55 25.30
CA ARG A 360 44.35 -2.48 24.34
C ARG A 360 43.33 -3.00 23.34
N PRO A 361 43.73 -3.37 22.11
CA PRO A 361 42.86 -4.07 21.16
C PRO A 361 42.32 -5.39 21.75
N THR A 362 41.04 -5.69 21.51
CA THR A 362 40.38 -6.92 21.99
C THR A 362 39.82 -7.80 20.86
N ALA A 363 39.60 -7.23 19.67
CA ALA A 363 39.13 -7.96 18.49
C ALA A 363 39.67 -7.30 17.21
N LEU A 364 39.19 -7.77 16.05
CA LEU A 364 39.70 -7.37 14.74
C LEU A 364 39.44 -5.89 14.44
N HIS A 365 40.30 -5.32 13.59
CA HIS A 365 40.12 -3.99 13.03
C HIS A 365 38.90 -3.97 12.11
N HIS A 366 38.05 -2.96 12.24
CA HIS A 366 36.78 -2.86 11.53
C HIS A 366 36.66 -1.52 10.78
N GLU A 367 36.38 -1.59 9.47
CA GLU A 367 36.15 -0.45 8.60
C GLU A 367 34.73 -0.44 8.03
N VAL A 368 34.07 0.73 8.01
CA VAL A 368 32.74 0.95 7.41
C VAL A 368 32.86 1.95 6.26
N TYR A 369 32.61 1.50 5.03
CA TYR A 369 32.78 2.32 3.81
C TYR A 369 31.51 3.10 3.49
N LEU A 370 31.42 4.36 3.95
CA LEU A 370 30.22 5.19 3.80
C LEU A 370 30.07 5.80 2.38
N GLY A 371 31.16 5.86 1.61
CA GLY A 371 31.18 6.35 0.23
C GLY A 371 31.35 5.23 -0.79
N ASP A 372 30.77 5.39 -1.99
CA ASP A 372 31.04 4.50 -3.12
C ASP A 372 32.31 4.98 -3.84
N PRO A 373 33.42 4.22 -3.82
CA PRO A 373 34.68 4.61 -4.45
C PRO A 373 34.59 4.75 -5.98
N ARG A 374 33.52 4.25 -6.60
CA ARG A 374 33.26 4.42 -8.04
C ARG A 374 32.57 5.75 -8.36
N ARG A 375 32.06 6.47 -7.34
CA ARG A 375 31.21 7.67 -7.51
C ARG A 375 31.77 8.90 -6.81
N ALA A 376 32.54 8.73 -5.73
CA ALA A 376 33.16 9.81 -4.99
C ALA A 376 34.64 9.96 -5.38
N ALA A 377 35.12 11.21 -5.44
CA ALA A 377 36.54 11.48 -5.58
C ALA A 377 37.30 10.98 -4.33
N PRO A 378 38.53 10.43 -4.48
CA PRO A 378 39.27 9.81 -3.36
C PRO A 378 39.38 10.68 -2.11
N GLU A 379 39.60 11.99 -2.28
CA GLU A 379 39.72 12.97 -1.20
C GLU A 379 38.42 13.27 -0.45
N LYS A 380 37.28 12.76 -0.93
CA LYS A 380 35.95 12.90 -0.29
C LYS A 380 35.40 11.58 0.23
N LEU A 381 36.17 10.49 0.12
CA LEU A 381 35.77 9.21 0.68
C LEU A 381 35.69 9.32 2.20
N ARG A 382 34.71 8.63 2.77
CA ARG A 382 34.43 8.63 4.21
C ARG A 382 34.44 7.19 4.68
N THR A 383 35.37 6.87 5.57
CA THR A 383 35.48 5.56 6.20
C THR A 383 35.31 5.75 7.70
N VAL A 384 34.46 4.96 8.35
CA VAL A 384 34.53 4.84 9.80
C VAL A 384 35.55 3.78 10.11
N VAL A 385 36.57 4.15 10.86
CA VAL A 385 37.67 3.28 11.28
C VAL A 385 37.44 2.95 12.75
N ARG A 386 37.42 1.66 13.09
CA ARG A 386 37.05 1.21 14.44
C ARG A 386 37.92 0.04 14.91
N GLN A 387 38.36 0.13 16.16
CA GLN A 387 39.11 -0.90 16.85
C GLN A 387 38.40 -1.24 18.17
N PRO A 388 37.88 -2.46 18.34
CA PRO A 388 37.40 -2.95 19.63
C PRO A 388 38.52 -2.92 20.67
N VAL A 389 38.21 -2.44 21.88
CA VAL A 389 39.16 -2.18 22.96
C VAL A 389 38.67 -2.72 24.30
N GLY A 390 39.61 -2.93 25.21
CA GLY A 390 39.33 -3.23 26.61
C GLY A 390 40.45 -2.66 27.49
N PRO A 391 40.26 -2.70 28.83
CA PRO A 391 41.29 -2.24 29.73
C PRO A 391 42.59 -3.02 29.50
N GLU A 392 43.71 -2.30 29.53
CA GLU A 392 45.00 -2.92 29.70
C GLU A 392 44.97 -3.67 31.05
N PRO A 393 45.35 -4.97 31.09
CA PRO A 393 45.36 -5.69 32.35
C PRO A 393 46.22 -4.94 33.34
N GLU A 394 45.68 -4.64 34.53
CA GLU A 394 46.48 -4.07 35.61
C GLU A 394 47.74 -4.92 35.75
N SER A 395 48.90 -4.29 35.64
CA SER A 395 50.17 -4.94 35.91
C SER A 395 50.18 -5.27 37.40
N GLY A 396 49.64 -6.44 37.74
CA GLY A 396 49.67 -6.97 39.08
C GLY A 396 51.11 -7.00 39.57
N ALA A 397 51.31 -6.35 40.72
CA ALA A 397 52.50 -6.40 41.53
C ALA A 397 53.14 -7.81 41.55
N ARG A 398 54.44 -7.84 41.22
CA ARG A 398 55.46 -8.87 41.55
C ARG A 398 55.11 -10.35 41.44
#